data_AF-A0A1H0WYY0-F1
#
_entry.id   AF-A0A1H0WYY0-F1
#
_cell.length_a   1.000
_cell.length_b   1.000
_cell.length_c   1.000
_cell.angle_alpha   90.00
_cell.angle_beta   90.00
_cell.angle_gamma   90.00
#
_symmetry.space_group_name_H-M   'P 1'
#
loop_
_entity.id
_entity.type
_entity.pdbx_description
1 polymer ?
#
loop_
_entity_poly.entity_id
_entity_poly.type
_entity_poly.pdbx_seq_one_letter_code
_entity_poly.pdbx_strand_id
1 'polypeptide(L)'
;AFGNRVQALHADGRAQRLRYDALHQLREVWQREAGTAGWQRVACYRYDPFGRRLAKTVFGNTHSDGSEQGAASHTAITTYAGWDGDRLVHNEGPQGLQHVLYEPGSFAPLLRLEREQAIPTALQAMLSMEEDQARMRLNSQESGLSPAAAMFAGLPRAQRELLEGALHDAIGPNGNALQARLQASLPKEAGALLAAGLQSVRQQQQAATQAHPTRIRHFLCDHLGTPIALVDANGSQAGLVTWAATYHAWGAVREEYDPHDINQPIRFQGQQLDAETGLHYNRFRYYDPMLGQYVTQDPIGLMGGSHSYGNLSKPGHSLVHRQDLSRPPHHDLSSQRLE
;
A
#
# COMPACT_ATOMS: atom_id res chain seq x y z
N ALA A 1 -31.92 2.42 -10.76
CA ALA A 1 -31.08 3.05 -11.80
C ALA A 1 -29.98 2.06 -12.17
N PHE A 2 -29.67 1.89 -13.46
CA PHE A 2 -28.56 1.07 -13.94
C PHE A 2 -27.31 1.94 -14.13
N GLY A 3 -26.12 1.41 -13.84
CA GLY A 3 -24.84 2.10 -13.97
C GLY A 3 -24.20 2.59 -12.65
N ASN A 4 -22.99 3.13 -12.74
CA ASN A 4 -22.25 3.62 -11.58
C ASN A 4 -22.76 5.00 -11.13
N ARG A 5 -22.67 5.30 -9.83
CA ARG A 5 -22.91 6.66 -9.32
C ARG A 5 -21.87 7.61 -9.90
N VAL A 6 -22.27 8.50 -10.80
CA VAL A 6 -21.35 9.49 -11.41
C VAL A 6 -21.31 10.83 -10.69
N GLN A 7 -22.26 11.09 -9.79
CA GLN A 7 -22.35 12.34 -9.05
C GLN A 7 -22.99 12.14 -7.68
N ALA A 8 -22.51 12.88 -6.68
CA ALA A 8 -23.12 13.03 -5.37
C ALA A 8 -23.28 14.52 -5.05
N LEU A 9 -24.42 14.89 -4.47
CA LEU A 9 -24.72 16.24 -3.99
C LEU A 9 -24.81 16.18 -2.48
N HIS A 10 -24.10 17.08 -1.80
CA HIS A 10 -24.04 17.16 -0.35
C HIS A 10 -24.97 18.28 0.14
N ALA A 11 -25.50 18.13 1.34
CA ALA A 11 -26.48 19.08 1.91
C ALA A 11 -25.89 20.49 2.11
N ASP A 12 -24.57 20.59 2.26
CA ASP A 12 -23.81 21.84 2.36
C ASP A 12 -23.62 22.55 1.01
N GLY A 13 -24.14 22.00 -0.09
CA GLY A 13 -24.02 22.56 -1.44
C GLY A 13 -22.77 22.12 -2.19
N ARG A 14 -21.88 21.33 -1.56
CA ARG A 14 -20.75 20.69 -2.26
C ARG A 14 -21.26 19.62 -3.21
N ALA A 15 -20.48 19.37 -4.26
CA ALA A 15 -20.77 18.30 -5.21
C ALA A 15 -19.51 17.50 -5.52
N GLN A 16 -19.68 16.20 -5.72
CA GLN A 16 -18.65 15.27 -6.16
C GLN A 16 -19.04 14.64 -7.48
N ARG A 17 -18.10 14.52 -8.41
CA ARG A 17 -18.22 13.78 -9.67
C ARG A 17 -17.21 12.63 -9.68
N LEU A 18 -17.71 11.45 -10.02
CA LEU A 18 -16.96 10.21 -10.05
C LEU A 18 -16.84 9.74 -11.50
N ARG A 19 -15.60 9.62 -12.01
CA ARG A 19 -15.35 9.20 -13.39
C ARG A 19 -14.78 7.79 -13.41
N TYR A 20 -15.47 6.90 -14.11
CA TYR A 20 -15.09 5.51 -14.26
C TYR A 20 -14.55 5.24 -15.67
N ASP A 21 -13.72 4.21 -15.80
CA ASP A 21 -13.39 3.65 -17.10
C ASP A 21 -14.43 2.61 -17.56
N ALA A 22 -14.19 1.99 -18.72
CA ALA A 22 -15.05 0.96 -19.29
C ALA A 22 -15.09 -0.34 -18.47
N LEU A 23 -14.18 -0.53 -17.52
CA LEU A 23 -14.13 -1.67 -16.60
C LEU A 23 -14.75 -1.32 -15.24
N HIS A 24 -15.50 -0.22 -15.15
CA HIS A 24 -16.14 0.27 -13.93
C HIS A 24 -15.16 0.65 -12.79
N GLN A 25 -13.88 0.89 -13.10
CA GLN A 25 -12.89 1.32 -12.11
C GLN A 25 -12.91 2.84 -11.98
N LEU A 26 -12.96 3.35 -10.74
CA LEU A 26 -12.93 4.80 -10.51
C LEU A 26 -11.55 5.34 -10.86
N ARG A 27 -11.47 6.24 -11.85
CA ARG A 27 -10.22 6.83 -12.34
C ARG A 27 -9.97 8.22 -11.79
N GLU A 28 -11.02 9.03 -11.65
CA GLU A 28 -10.91 10.40 -11.18
C GLU A 28 -12.08 10.78 -10.28
N VAL A 29 -11.77 11.62 -9.29
CA VAL A 29 -12.74 12.29 -8.42
C VAL A 29 -12.58 13.78 -8.59
N TRP A 30 -13.69 14.44 -8.86
CA TRP A 30 -13.78 15.88 -8.99
C TRP A 30 -14.70 16.41 -7.91
N GLN A 31 -14.31 17.50 -7.26
CA GLN A 31 -15.12 18.19 -6.26
C GLN A 31 -15.43 19.62 -6.70
N ARG A 32 -16.56 20.12 -6.25
CA ARG A 32 -16.97 21.52 -6.40
C ARG A 32 -17.45 22.02 -5.04
N GLU A 33 -16.85 23.11 -4.58
CA GLU A 33 -17.20 23.75 -3.33
C GLU A 33 -18.53 24.51 -3.44
N ALA A 34 -19.21 24.67 -2.31
CA ALA A 34 -20.46 25.42 -2.23
C ALA A 34 -20.27 26.87 -2.74
N GLY A 35 -21.17 27.33 -3.61
CA GLY A 35 -21.10 28.68 -4.18
C GLY A 35 -20.04 28.88 -5.27
N THR A 36 -19.20 27.89 -5.57
CA THR A 36 -18.22 27.97 -6.66
C THR A 36 -18.72 27.26 -7.92
N ALA A 37 -18.36 27.77 -9.10
CA ALA A 37 -18.67 27.12 -10.37
C ALA A 37 -17.59 26.11 -10.80
N GLY A 38 -16.35 26.25 -10.29
CA GLY A 38 -15.18 25.49 -10.72
C GLY A 38 -15.14 24.08 -10.16
N TRP A 39 -14.94 23.08 -11.03
CA TRP A 39 -14.61 21.72 -10.62
C TRP A 39 -13.10 21.58 -10.46
N GLN A 40 -12.68 21.00 -9.34
CA GLN A 40 -11.28 20.69 -9.07
C GLN A 40 -11.10 19.17 -8.96
N ARG A 41 -10.04 18.63 -9.55
CA ARG A 41 -9.71 17.22 -9.42
C ARG A 41 -9.04 17.00 -8.07
N VAL A 42 -9.65 16.17 -7.23
CA VAL A 42 -9.16 15.89 -5.87
C VAL A 42 -8.48 14.54 -5.75
N ALA A 43 -8.78 13.60 -6.66
CA ALA A 43 -8.08 12.32 -6.69
C ALA A 43 -7.99 11.69 -8.09
N CYS A 44 -6.92 10.93 -8.29
CA CYS A 44 -6.71 10.04 -9.43
C CYS A 44 -6.33 8.64 -8.94
N TYR A 45 -6.74 7.60 -9.67
CA TYR A 45 -6.38 6.22 -9.37
C TYR A 45 -5.82 5.49 -10.59
N ARG A 46 -4.91 4.54 -10.32
CA ARG A 46 -4.30 3.65 -11.32
C ARG A 46 -4.53 2.21 -10.90
N TYR A 47 -4.78 1.34 -11.88
CA TYR A 47 -5.04 -0.09 -11.66
C TYR A 47 -4.19 -0.93 -12.61
N ASP A 48 -3.96 -2.18 -12.23
CA ASP A 48 -3.41 -3.21 -13.10
C ASP A 48 -4.52 -3.88 -13.94
N PRO A 49 -4.17 -4.74 -14.92
CA PRO A 49 -5.15 -5.47 -15.73
C PRO A 49 -6.07 -6.42 -14.93
N PHE A 50 -5.70 -6.78 -13.70
CA PHE A 50 -6.49 -7.64 -12.81
C PHE A 50 -7.44 -6.83 -11.89
N GLY A 51 -7.55 -5.52 -12.10
CA GLY A 51 -8.41 -4.62 -11.34
C GLY A 51 -7.90 -4.29 -9.94
N ARG A 52 -6.62 -4.51 -9.66
CA ARG A 52 -5.99 -4.13 -8.40
C ARG A 52 -5.45 -2.71 -8.51
N ARG A 53 -5.81 -1.84 -7.56
CA ARG A 53 -5.31 -0.46 -7.51
C ARG A 53 -3.81 -0.47 -7.24
N LEU A 54 -3.03 0.13 -8.14
CA LEU A 54 -1.58 0.29 -8.04
C LEU A 54 -1.17 1.58 -7.35
N ALA A 55 -1.97 2.64 -7.51
CA ALA A 55 -1.71 3.92 -6.88
C ALA A 55 -2.98 4.78 -6.75
N LYS A 56 -2.98 5.66 -5.75
CA LYS A 56 -3.87 6.82 -5.66
C LYS A 56 -3.06 8.10 -5.52
N THR A 57 -3.47 9.16 -6.20
CA THR A 57 -2.90 10.49 -6.06
C THR A 57 -4.01 11.43 -5.60
N VAL A 58 -3.87 12.04 -4.43
CA VAL A 58 -4.80 13.00 -3.85
C VAL A 58 -4.21 14.40 -3.96
N PHE A 59 -4.99 15.35 -4.45
CA PHE A 59 -4.58 16.74 -4.63
C PHE A 59 -5.12 17.59 -3.49
N GLY A 60 -4.23 18.27 -2.76
CA GLY A 60 -4.61 19.22 -1.72
C GLY A 60 -4.99 20.59 -2.29
N ASN A 61 -5.97 21.24 -1.66
CA ASN A 61 -6.23 22.66 -1.85
C ASN A 61 -5.32 23.44 -0.89
N THR A 62 -4.28 24.09 -1.41
CA THR A 62 -3.61 25.16 -0.66
C THR A 62 -4.58 26.33 -0.61
N HIS A 63 -5.13 26.64 0.57
CA HIS A 63 -5.66 27.97 0.82
C HIS A 63 -4.50 28.94 0.62
N SER A 64 -4.53 29.70 -0.48
CA SER A 64 -3.63 30.83 -0.67
C SER A 64 -4.02 31.88 0.36
N ASP A 65 -3.31 31.90 1.49
CA ASP A 65 -3.30 33.05 2.38
C ASP A 65 -2.67 34.21 1.59
N GLY A 66 -3.53 35.06 1.02
CA GLY A 66 -3.33 36.51 0.86
C GLY A 66 -2.06 37.09 0.21
N SER A 67 -1.16 36.33 -0.41
CA SER A 67 0.00 36.91 -1.13
C SER A 67 -0.08 36.65 -2.63
N GLU A 68 -0.25 37.73 -3.40
CA GLU A 68 -0.26 37.75 -4.85
C GLU A 68 1.07 37.24 -5.46
N GLN A 69 0.94 36.64 -6.65
CA GLN A 69 2.00 36.13 -7.54
C GLN A 69 2.90 34.99 -7.02
N GLY A 70 2.36 33.78 -7.03
CA GLY A 70 3.14 32.53 -7.12
C GLY A 70 2.26 31.42 -7.66
N ALA A 71 2.72 30.66 -8.66
CA ALA A 71 1.97 29.54 -9.24
C ALA A 71 1.46 28.60 -8.12
N ALA A 72 0.15 28.35 -8.08
CA ALA A 72 -0.45 27.45 -7.09
C ALA A 72 0.21 26.07 -7.20
N SER A 73 1.14 25.79 -6.28
CA SER A 73 1.75 24.47 -6.16
C SER A 73 0.72 23.57 -5.49
N HIS A 74 -0.06 22.87 -6.30
CA HIS A 74 -0.96 21.84 -5.79
C HIS A 74 -0.13 20.71 -5.18
N THR A 75 -0.13 20.60 -3.85
CA THR A 75 0.49 19.46 -3.18
C THR A 75 -0.25 18.19 -3.58
N ALA A 76 0.40 17.34 -4.37
CA ALA A 76 -0.13 16.06 -4.80
C ALA A 76 0.54 14.94 -4.00
N ILE A 77 -0.24 14.20 -3.22
CA ILE A 77 0.22 13.07 -2.42
C ILE A 77 -0.10 11.80 -3.17
N THR A 78 0.92 11.02 -3.53
CA THR A 78 0.73 9.71 -4.17
C THR A 78 1.03 8.58 -3.19
N THR A 79 0.09 7.64 -3.07
CA THR A 79 0.24 6.39 -2.32
C THR A 79 0.21 5.23 -3.29
N TYR A 80 1.26 4.40 -3.28
CA TYR A 80 1.37 3.16 -4.04
C TYR A 80 0.85 1.98 -3.23
N ALA A 81 0.26 1.01 -3.92
CA ALA A 81 -0.41 -0.13 -3.34
C ALA A 81 0.24 -1.44 -3.77
N GLY A 82 0.55 -2.30 -2.82
CA GLY A 82 1.09 -3.65 -3.03
C GLY A 82 0.10 -4.73 -2.60
N TRP A 83 0.05 -5.82 -3.37
CA TRP A 83 -0.98 -6.85 -3.26
C TRP A 83 -0.38 -8.25 -3.07
N ASP A 84 -1.00 -9.04 -2.21
CA ASP A 84 -0.83 -10.50 -2.08
C ASP A 84 -2.11 -11.18 -2.55
N GLY A 85 -2.08 -11.75 -3.75
CA GLY A 85 -3.29 -12.24 -4.45
C GLY A 85 -4.34 -11.13 -4.55
N ASP A 86 -5.42 -11.28 -3.78
CA ASP A 86 -6.57 -10.39 -3.73
C ASP A 86 -6.58 -9.43 -2.53
N ARG A 87 -5.56 -9.51 -1.66
CA ARG A 87 -5.43 -8.64 -0.49
C ARG A 87 -4.50 -7.47 -0.78
N LEU A 88 -4.98 -6.26 -0.48
CA LEU A 88 -4.11 -5.09 -0.40
C LEU A 88 -3.32 -5.20 0.91
N VAL A 89 -2.04 -5.56 0.80
CA VAL A 89 -1.18 -5.80 1.97
C VAL A 89 -0.22 -4.66 2.23
N HIS A 90 0.02 -3.78 1.26
CA HIS A 90 1.05 -2.75 1.39
C HIS A 90 0.58 -1.41 0.85
N ASN A 91 0.89 -0.34 1.56
CA ASN A 91 0.78 1.04 1.09
C ASN A 91 2.10 1.76 1.35
N GLU A 92 2.56 2.52 0.37
CA GLU A 92 3.77 3.34 0.46
C GLU A 92 3.48 4.74 -0.06
N GLY A 93 3.82 5.77 0.72
CA GLY A 93 3.65 7.16 0.32
C GLY A 93 4.39 8.11 1.26
N PRO A 94 4.05 9.42 1.25
CA PRO A 94 4.70 10.41 2.10
C PRO A 94 4.55 10.18 3.60
N GLN A 95 3.52 9.45 4.03
CA GLN A 95 3.32 9.03 5.43
C GLN A 95 4.16 7.80 5.82
N GLY A 96 4.97 7.29 4.89
CA GLY A 96 5.80 6.10 5.07
C GLY A 96 5.19 4.85 4.48
N LEU A 97 5.63 3.72 5.00
CA LEU A 97 5.30 2.38 4.58
C LEU A 97 4.38 1.73 5.62
N GLN A 98 3.24 1.23 5.17
CA GLN A 98 2.33 0.42 5.95
C GLN A 98 2.23 -0.96 5.29
N HIS A 99 2.35 -2.02 6.09
CA HIS A 99 2.11 -3.39 5.65
C HIS A 99 1.12 -4.06 6.60
N VAL A 100 0.16 -4.82 6.07
CA VAL A 100 -0.88 -5.48 6.85
C VAL A 100 -0.80 -6.99 6.63
N LEU A 101 -0.67 -7.72 7.72
CA LEU A 101 -0.76 -9.17 7.74
C LEU A 101 -2.19 -9.57 8.08
N TYR A 102 -2.73 -10.52 7.31
CA TYR A 102 -4.09 -11.01 7.43
C TYR A 102 -4.10 -12.45 7.94
N GLU A 103 -5.23 -12.85 8.52
CA GLU A 103 -5.48 -14.26 8.85
C GLU A 103 -5.45 -15.12 7.56
N PRO A 104 -4.87 -16.33 7.61
CA PRO A 104 -4.83 -17.24 6.45
C PRO A 104 -6.22 -17.47 5.85
N GLY A 105 -6.33 -17.33 4.53
CA GLY A 105 -7.60 -17.53 3.80
C GLY A 105 -8.70 -16.48 4.06
N SER A 106 -8.42 -15.46 4.86
CA SER A 106 -9.37 -14.44 5.31
C SER A 106 -8.92 -13.03 4.89
N PHE A 107 -9.82 -12.06 5.04
CA PHE A 107 -9.52 -10.62 4.95
C PHE A 107 -9.54 -9.94 6.33
N ALA A 108 -9.67 -10.71 7.42
CA ALA A 108 -9.52 -10.21 8.78
C ALA A 108 -8.04 -9.84 9.04
N PRO A 109 -7.74 -8.57 9.36
CA PRO A 109 -6.38 -8.14 9.61
C PRO A 109 -5.91 -8.58 11.01
N LEU A 110 -4.62 -8.91 11.12
CA LEU A 110 -3.97 -9.33 12.36
C LEU A 110 -2.96 -8.31 12.86
N LEU A 111 -2.06 -7.87 11.98
CA LEU A 111 -0.95 -6.98 12.33
C LEU A 111 -0.82 -5.86 11.29
N ARG A 112 -0.51 -4.66 11.76
CA ARG A 112 -0.03 -3.54 10.95
C ARG A 112 1.42 -3.29 11.29
N LEU A 113 2.29 -3.35 10.29
CA LEU A 113 3.70 -3.00 10.37
C LEU A 113 3.87 -1.64 9.71
N GLU A 114 4.53 -0.70 10.39
CA GLU A 114 4.73 0.65 9.90
C GLU A 114 6.16 1.11 10.03
N ARG A 115 6.61 1.87 9.03
CA ARG A 115 7.93 2.48 8.98
C ARG A 115 7.83 3.82 8.29
N GLU A 116 8.55 4.82 8.79
CA GLU A 116 8.63 6.13 8.12
C GLU A 116 9.35 6.05 6.78
N GLN A 117 10.40 5.22 6.70
CA GLN A 117 11.21 5.02 5.50
C GLN A 117 11.56 3.55 5.32
N ALA A 118 11.75 3.15 4.05
CA ALA A 118 12.24 1.82 3.71
C ALA A 118 13.68 1.64 4.24
N ILE A 119 14.06 0.39 4.55
CA ILE A 119 15.49 0.08 4.71
C ILE A 119 16.10 0.15 3.31
N PRO A 120 17.15 0.97 3.10
CA PRO A 120 17.80 1.01 1.81
C PRO A 120 18.34 -0.37 1.47
N THR A 121 18.20 -0.79 0.22
CA THR A 121 18.87 -2.00 -0.27
C THR A 121 20.38 -1.87 -0.12
N ALA A 122 21.11 -2.98 -0.16
CA ALA A 122 22.57 -2.99 -0.09
C ALA A 122 23.19 -2.01 -1.11
N LEU A 123 22.64 -2.02 -2.32
CA LEU A 123 23.03 -1.10 -3.37
C LEU A 123 22.69 0.36 -3.04
N GLN A 124 21.47 0.66 -2.60
CA GLN A 124 21.07 2.02 -2.26
C GLN A 124 21.93 2.59 -1.14
N ALA A 125 22.22 1.79 -0.11
CA ALA A 125 23.11 2.16 0.98
C ALA A 125 24.54 2.44 0.48
N MET A 126 25.06 1.61 -0.44
CA MET A 126 26.38 1.85 -1.06
C MET A 126 26.40 3.15 -1.87
N LEU A 127 25.38 3.41 -2.69
CA LEU A 127 25.29 4.61 -3.52
C LEU A 127 25.14 5.89 -2.68
N SER A 128 24.32 5.85 -1.62
CA SER A 128 24.12 7.00 -0.73
C SER A 128 25.41 7.37 0.02
N MET A 129 26.22 6.38 0.39
CA MET A 129 27.49 6.63 1.08
C MET A 129 28.50 7.39 0.21
N GLU A 130 28.55 7.11 -1.09
CA GLU A 130 29.42 7.83 -2.01
C GLU A 130 28.96 9.28 -2.19
N GLU A 131 27.65 9.49 -2.28
CA GLU A 131 27.05 10.84 -2.32
C GLU A 131 27.39 11.62 -1.04
N ASP A 132 27.28 11.01 0.13
CA ASP A 132 27.64 11.64 1.41
C ASP A 132 29.13 11.97 1.48
N GLN A 133 30.01 11.07 1.01
CA GLN A 133 31.45 11.34 0.92
C GLN A 133 31.77 12.46 -0.08
N ALA A 134 31.08 12.52 -1.21
CA ALA A 134 31.23 13.58 -2.20
C ALA A 134 30.80 14.93 -1.62
N ARG A 135 29.65 14.99 -0.92
CA ARG A 135 29.15 16.17 -0.21
C ARG A 135 30.10 16.64 0.90
N MET A 136 30.79 15.73 1.59
CA MET A 136 31.78 16.09 2.60
C MET A 136 33.10 16.62 2.01
N ARG A 137 33.50 16.14 0.82
CA ARG A 137 34.77 16.56 0.16
C ARG A 137 34.64 17.87 -0.60
N LEU A 138 33.45 18.17 -1.12
CA LEU A 138 33.20 19.29 -2.00
C LEU A 138 32.14 20.19 -1.35
N ASN A 139 32.51 21.42 -1.00
CA ASN A 139 31.59 22.48 -0.56
C ASN A 139 30.70 23.00 -1.72
N SER A 140 30.33 22.14 -2.67
CA SER A 140 29.59 22.49 -3.87
C SER A 140 28.37 21.59 -4.02
N GLN A 141 27.21 22.23 -4.14
CA GLN A 141 25.94 21.63 -4.57
C GLN A 141 26.01 21.26 -6.05
N GLU A 142 26.85 20.30 -6.43
CA GLU A 142 26.69 19.64 -7.73
C GLU A 142 25.53 18.65 -7.62
N SER A 143 24.39 19.02 -8.20
CA SER A 143 23.18 18.22 -8.29
C SER A 143 23.27 17.19 -9.43
N GLY A 144 24.32 16.35 -9.39
CA GLY A 144 24.53 15.24 -10.32
C GLY A 144 24.42 13.88 -9.64
N LEU A 145 24.06 12.83 -10.41
CA LEU A 145 24.20 11.44 -9.97
C LEU A 145 25.69 11.16 -9.65
N SER A 146 25.98 10.42 -8.58
CA SER A 146 27.35 10.00 -8.30
C SER A 146 27.92 9.18 -9.47
N PRO A 147 29.24 9.22 -9.72
CA PRO A 147 29.87 8.42 -10.77
C PRO A 147 29.49 6.93 -10.70
N ALA A 148 29.39 6.33 -9.51
CA ALA A 148 28.92 4.96 -9.38
C ALA A 148 27.42 4.81 -9.67
N ALA A 149 26.57 5.77 -9.28
CA ALA A 149 25.15 5.73 -9.61
C ALA A 149 24.93 5.80 -11.14
N ALA A 150 25.71 6.65 -11.83
CA ALA A 150 25.69 6.74 -13.29
C ALA A 150 26.20 5.46 -13.95
N MET A 151 27.30 4.88 -13.45
CA MET A 151 27.81 3.58 -13.93
C MET A 151 26.78 2.47 -13.75
N PHE A 152 26.15 2.40 -12.58
CA PHE A 152 25.13 1.40 -12.29
C PHE A 152 23.89 1.57 -13.18
N ALA A 153 23.42 2.80 -13.36
CA ALA A 153 22.30 3.10 -14.25
C ALA A 153 22.58 2.70 -15.71
N GLY A 154 23.85 2.75 -16.13
CA GLY A 154 24.31 2.30 -17.45
C GLY A 154 24.34 0.78 -17.66
N LEU A 155 24.23 -0.02 -16.59
CA LEU A 155 24.27 -1.48 -16.70
C LEU A 155 22.95 -2.05 -17.29
N PRO A 156 23.04 -3.07 -18.16
CA PRO A 156 21.89 -3.86 -18.59
C PRO A 156 21.08 -4.37 -17.38
N ARG A 157 19.75 -4.41 -17.51
CA ARG A 157 18.84 -4.82 -16.42
C ARG A 157 19.25 -6.14 -15.76
N ALA A 158 19.60 -7.15 -16.55
CA ALA A 158 20.04 -8.45 -16.03
C ALA A 158 21.32 -8.36 -15.18
N GLN A 159 22.27 -7.48 -15.55
CA GLN A 159 23.49 -7.28 -14.78
C GLN A 159 23.20 -6.51 -13.48
N ARG A 160 22.28 -5.55 -13.51
CA ARG A 160 21.81 -4.84 -12.31
C ARG A 160 21.15 -5.80 -11.31
N GLU A 161 20.24 -6.63 -11.78
CA GLU A 161 19.55 -7.61 -10.94
C GLU A 161 20.53 -8.64 -10.34
N LEU A 162 21.51 -9.11 -11.13
CA LEU A 162 22.57 -9.99 -10.62
C LEU A 162 23.43 -9.31 -9.56
N LEU A 163 23.82 -8.06 -9.77
CA LEU A 163 24.63 -7.31 -8.82
C LEU A 163 23.86 -7.01 -7.53
N GLU A 164 22.60 -6.59 -7.65
CA GLU A 164 21.71 -6.39 -6.50
C GLU A 164 21.52 -7.68 -5.71
N GLY A 165 21.31 -8.81 -6.38
CA GLY A 165 21.23 -10.12 -5.74
C GLY A 165 22.52 -10.53 -5.04
N ALA A 166 23.67 -10.37 -5.70
CA ALA A 166 24.97 -10.69 -5.11
C ALA A 166 25.29 -9.81 -3.89
N LEU A 167 24.96 -8.53 -3.94
CA LEU A 167 25.10 -7.62 -2.79
C LEU A 167 24.14 -7.98 -1.67
N HIS A 168 22.89 -8.33 -1.99
CA HIS A 168 21.91 -8.81 -1.02
C HIS A 168 22.42 -10.07 -0.31
N ASP A 169 22.91 -11.07 -1.05
CA ASP A 169 23.47 -12.31 -0.50
C ASP A 169 24.73 -12.05 0.34
N ALA A 170 25.61 -11.16 -0.12
CA ALA A 170 26.82 -10.78 0.60
C ALA A 170 26.55 -10.04 1.92
N ILE A 171 25.42 -9.34 2.03
CA ILE A 171 25.03 -8.63 3.25
C ILE A 171 24.09 -9.46 4.14
N GLY A 172 23.39 -10.43 3.55
CA GLY A 172 22.51 -11.35 4.23
C GLY A 172 23.19 -12.27 5.25
N PRO A 173 22.42 -13.17 5.88
CA PRO A 173 22.88 -14.01 6.98
C PRO A 173 24.07 -14.92 6.63
N ASN A 174 24.16 -15.36 5.37
CA ASN A 174 25.25 -16.20 4.86
C ASN A 174 26.41 -15.39 4.25
N GLY A 175 26.31 -14.07 4.29
CA GLY A 175 27.23 -13.16 3.62
C GLY A 175 28.68 -13.25 4.09
N ASN A 176 28.90 -13.56 5.37
CA ASN A 176 30.24 -13.72 5.94
C ASN A 176 31.01 -14.89 5.30
N ALA A 177 30.32 -16.00 5.02
CA ALA A 177 30.94 -17.15 4.36
C ALA A 177 31.27 -16.86 2.89
N LEU A 178 30.37 -16.16 2.18
CA LEU A 178 30.61 -15.71 0.81
C LEU A 178 31.80 -14.74 0.75
N GLN A 179 31.83 -13.77 1.66
CA GLN A 179 32.92 -12.80 1.80
C GLN A 179 34.26 -13.51 2.03
N ALA A 180 34.34 -14.47 2.95
CA ALA A 180 35.56 -15.23 3.22
C ALA A 180 36.06 -16.02 1.99
N ARG A 181 35.14 -16.64 1.23
CA ARG A 181 35.47 -17.35 -0.02
C ARG A 181 36.02 -16.41 -1.09
N LEU A 182 35.38 -15.25 -1.28
CA LEU A 182 35.84 -14.24 -2.24
C LEU A 182 37.22 -13.69 -1.86
N GLN A 183 37.42 -13.40 -0.57
CA GLN A 183 38.71 -12.94 -0.05
C GLN A 183 39.85 -13.95 -0.26
N ALA A 184 39.57 -15.25 -0.13
CA ALA A 184 40.57 -16.28 -0.38
C ALA A 184 41.01 -16.35 -1.87
N SER A 185 40.14 -15.91 -2.79
CA SER A 185 40.41 -15.88 -4.24
C SER A 185 41.00 -14.56 -4.76
N LEU A 186 40.94 -13.49 -3.96
CA LEU A 186 41.38 -12.14 -4.34
C LEU A 186 42.75 -11.82 -3.74
N PRO A 187 43.53 -10.90 -4.36
CA PRO A 187 44.70 -10.31 -3.71
C PRO A 187 44.33 -9.73 -2.34
N LYS A 188 45.24 -9.82 -1.36
CA LYS A 188 44.97 -9.41 0.04
C LYS A 188 44.40 -8.00 0.16
N GLU A 189 44.93 -7.05 -0.61
CA GLU A 189 44.48 -5.66 -0.62
C GLU A 189 43.05 -5.52 -1.16
N ALA A 190 42.76 -6.14 -2.31
CA ALA A 190 41.42 -6.14 -2.90
C ALA A 190 40.39 -6.84 -2.00
N GLY A 191 40.77 -7.97 -1.38
CA GLY A 191 39.94 -8.69 -0.42
C GLY A 191 39.65 -7.87 0.84
N ALA A 192 40.62 -7.10 1.33
CA ALA A 192 40.45 -6.20 2.47
C ALA A 192 39.52 -5.02 2.13
N LEU A 193 39.67 -4.41 0.95
CA LEU A 193 38.79 -3.33 0.48
C LEU A 193 37.34 -3.81 0.32
N LEU A 194 37.13 -4.97 -0.29
CA LEU A 194 35.80 -5.59 -0.39
C LEU A 194 35.19 -5.83 1.01
N ALA A 195 36.00 -6.31 1.96
CA ALA A 195 35.58 -6.51 3.35
C ALA A 195 35.05 -5.24 3.98
N ALA A 196 35.86 -4.18 3.88
CA ALA A 196 35.58 -2.89 4.46
C ALA A 196 34.31 -2.30 3.84
N GLY A 197 34.19 -2.35 2.51
CA GLY A 197 33.00 -1.89 1.79
C GLY A 197 31.73 -2.60 2.24
N LEU A 198 31.72 -3.94 2.25
CA LEU A 198 30.54 -4.70 2.71
C LEU A 198 30.19 -4.42 4.17
N GLN A 199 31.19 -4.23 5.03
CA GLN A 199 30.98 -3.87 6.43
C GLN A 199 30.36 -2.47 6.57
N SER A 200 30.83 -1.50 5.77
CA SER A 200 30.26 -0.16 5.78
C SER A 200 28.82 -0.14 5.29
N VAL A 201 28.48 -0.92 4.24
CA VAL A 201 27.09 -1.04 3.78
C VAL A 201 26.20 -1.70 4.84
N ARG A 202 26.69 -2.76 5.53
CA ARG A 202 25.99 -3.35 6.68
C ARG A 202 25.71 -2.33 7.78
N GLN A 203 26.72 -1.53 8.14
CA GLN A 203 26.58 -0.49 9.17
C GLN A 203 25.54 0.55 8.76
N GLN A 204 25.54 0.98 7.50
CA GLN A 204 24.57 1.95 6.99
C GLN A 204 23.13 1.40 7.04
N GLN A 205 22.92 0.13 6.66
CA GLN A 205 21.60 -0.50 6.76
C GLN A 205 21.15 -0.68 8.22
N GLN A 206 22.06 -1.05 9.13
CA GLN A 206 21.77 -1.15 10.55
C GLN A 206 21.41 0.21 11.15
N ALA A 207 22.16 1.26 10.80
CA ALA A 207 21.86 2.63 11.21
C ALA A 207 20.49 3.08 10.68
N ALA A 208 20.17 2.82 9.41
CA ALA A 208 18.87 3.13 8.83
C ALA A 208 17.72 2.36 9.49
N THR A 209 17.96 1.10 9.88
CA THR A 209 16.99 0.27 10.62
C THR A 209 16.73 0.81 12.03
N GLN A 210 17.78 1.28 12.71
CA GLN A 210 17.68 1.86 14.04
C GLN A 210 17.04 3.26 14.02
N ALA A 211 17.35 4.07 13.00
CA ALA A 211 16.78 5.41 12.82
C ALA A 211 15.27 5.35 12.49
N HIS A 212 14.85 4.34 11.71
CA HIS A 212 13.45 4.17 11.29
C HIS A 212 12.94 2.79 11.74
N PRO A 213 12.73 2.60 13.05
CA PRO A 213 12.32 1.32 13.61
C PRO A 213 10.94 0.92 13.11
N THR A 214 10.70 -0.38 13.02
CA THR A 214 9.37 -0.89 12.62
C THR A 214 8.42 -0.82 13.80
N ARG A 215 7.34 -0.07 13.65
CA ARG A 215 6.24 -0.04 14.63
C ARG A 215 5.24 -1.13 14.29
N ILE A 216 4.88 -1.95 15.27
CA ILE A 216 3.97 -3.08 15.12
C ILE A 216 2.71 -2.76 15.90
N ARG A 217 1.54 -2.90 15.28
CA ARG A 217 0.24 -2.78 15.94
C ARG A 217 -0.60 -4.04 15.73
N HIS A 218 -1.26 -4.50 16.77
CA HIS A 218 -2.27 -5.55 16.71
C HIS A 218 -3.62 -4.97 16.34
N PHE A 219 -4.31 -5.61 15.41
CA PHE A 219 -5.73 -5.37 15.17
C PHE A 219 -6.56 -6.12 16.20
N LEU A 220 -7.48 -5.42 16.84
CA LEU A 220 -8.62 -6.01 17.53
C LEU A 220 -9.80 -5.90 16.59
N CYS A 221 -10.41 -7.03 16.25
CA CYS A 221 -11.55 -7.08 15.34
C CYS A 221 -12.82 -7.56 16.05
N ASP A 222 -13.98 -7.20 15.50
CA ASP A 222 -15.25 -7.83 15.85
C ASP A 222 -15.37 -9.25 15.24
N HIS A 223 -16.51 -9.91 15.49
CA HIS A 223 -16.81 -11.24 14.97
C HIS A 223 -16.90 -11.32 13.43
N LEU A 224 -16.97 -10.18 12.72
CA LEU A 224 -16.98 -10.10 11.26
C LEU A 224 -15.59 -9.85 10.68
N GLY A 225 -14.56 -9.69 11.52
CA GLY A 225 -13.22 -9.30 11.09
C GLY A 225 -13.07 -7.80 10.81
N THR A 226 -14.00 -6.97 11.29
CA THR A 226 -13.93 -5.51 11.19
C THR A 226 -13.03 -4.96 12.28
N PRO A 227 -12.00 -4.16 11.97
CA PRO A 227 -11.17 -3.51 12.98
C PRO A 227 -12.00 -2.63 13.91
N ILE A 228 -11.88 -2.81 15.22
CA ILE A 228 -12.49 -1.95 16.25
C ILE A 228 -11.44 -1.23 17.09
N ALA A 229 -10.20 -1.73 17.13
CA ALA A 229 -9.08 -1.03 17.74
C ALA A 229 -7.72 -1.47 17.16
N LEU A 230 -6.71 -0.61 17.35
CA LEU A 230 -5.30 -0.90 17.15
C LEU A 230 -4.56 -0.71 18.48
N VAL A 231 -3.73 -1.69 18.83
CA VAL A 231 -2.89 -1.65 20.03
C VAL A 231 -1.42 -1.73 19.64
N ASP A 232 -0.59 -0.85 20.17
CA ASP A 232 0.86 -0.92 19.95
C ASP A 232 1.44 -2.20 20.54
N ALA A 233 2.21 -2.93 19.75
CA ALA A 233 2.82 -4.20 20.14
C ALA A 233 4.29 -4.04 20.59
N ASN A 234 4.94 -2.93 20.24
CA ASN A 234 6.34 -2.68 20.54
C ASN A 234 6.64 -1.19 20.80
N GLY A 235 7.87 -0.92 21.25
CA GLY A 235 8.31 0.43 21.60
C GLY A 235 7.84 0.87 22.99
N SER A 236 8.06 2.14 23.31
CA SER A 236 7.74 2.72 24.62
C SER A 236 6.24 2.82 24.91
N GLN A 237 5.40 2.74 23.88
CA GLN A 237 3.93 2.84 23.95
C GLN A 237 3.25 1.47 23.85
N ALA A 238 3.99 0.37 23.96
CA ALA A 238 3.44 -0.97 23.87
C ALA A 238 2.30 -1.20 24.87
N GLY A 239 1.21 -1.83 24.41
CA GLY A 239 -0.02 -2.07 25.16
C GLY A 239 -1.04 -0.94 25.11
N LEU A 240 -0.69 0.23 24.57
CA LEU A 240 -1.63 1.34 24.45
C LEU A 240 -2.51 1.22 23.20
N VAL A 241 -3.78 1.58 23.36
CA VAL A 241 -4.72 1.74 22.24
C VAL A 241 -4.35 3.01 21.48
N THR A 242 -4.00 2.88 20.21
CA THR A 242 -3.57 4.01 19.37
C THR A 242 -4.62 4.46 18.39
N TRP A 243 -5.62 3.61 18.15
CA TRP A 243 -6.80 3.93 17.35
C TRP A 243 -7.96 3.03 17.80
N ALA A 244 -9.18 3.53 17.80
CA ALA A 244 -10.38 2.74 18.02
C ALA A 244 -11.59 3.35 17.30
N ALA A 245 -12.55 2.53 16.90
CA ALA A 245 -13.79 3.01 16.31
C ALA A 245 -14.99 2.14 16.68
N THR A 246 -16.16 2.78 16.69
CA THR A 246 -17.45 2.10 16.70
C THR A 246 -18.20 2.36 15.39
N TYR A 247 -19.05 1.42 14.99
CA TYR A 247 -19.70 1.46 13.68
C TYR A 247 -21.22 1.39 13.79
N HIS A 248 -21.90 1.99 12.83
CA HIS A 248 -23.27 1.64 12.50
C HIS A 248 -23.32 0.28 11.77
N ALA A 249 -24.53 -0.29 11.64
CA ALA A 249 -24.74 -1.61 11.05
C ALA A 249 -24.15 -1.77 9.63
N TRP A 250 -24.07 -0.69 8.87
CA TRP A 250 -23.58 -0.68 7.48
C TRP A 250 -22.11 -0.26 7.35
N GLY A 251 -21.35 -0.21 8.45
CA GLY A 251 -19.90 0.06 8.43
C GLY A 251 -19.53 1.53 8.41
N ALA A 252 -20.52 2.42 8.53
CA ALA A 252 -20.29 3.85 8.78
C ALA A 252 -19.69 4.02 10.18
N VAL A 253 -18.59 4.77 10.29
CA VAL A 253 -17.98 5.11 11.58
C VAL A 253 -18.95 6.02 12.35
N ARG A 254 -19.25 5.64 13.60
CA ARG A 254 -20.08 6.43 14.53
C ARG A 254 -19.20 7.31 15.41
N GLU A 255 -18.18 6.72 16.00
CA GLU A 255 -17.18 7.38 16.84
C GLU A 255 -15.82 6.82 16.49
N GLU A 256 -14.82 7.70 16.45
CA GLU A 256 -13.42 7.36 16.18
C GLU A 256 -12.53 8.04 17.21
N TYR A 257 -11.60 7.27 17.73
CA TYR A 257 -10.51 7.72 18.58
C TYR A 257 -9.22 7.52 17.78
N ASP A 258 -8.59 8.62 17.35
CA ASP A 258 -7.30 8.63 16.67
C ASP A 258 -6.42 9.79 17.17
N PRO A 259 -5.85 9.69 18.38
CA PRO A 259 -5.11 10.79 19.02
C PRO A 259 -3.80 11.15 18.31
N HIS A 260 -3.30 10.29 17.42
CA HIS A 260 -2.01 10.46 16.74
C HIS A 260 -2.14 10.54 15.22
N ASP A 261 -3.37 10.72 14.71
CA ASP A 261 -3.68 10.79 13.26
C ASP A 261 -3.04 9.64 12.47
N ILE A 262 -3.05 8.43 13.05
CA ILE A 262 -2.39 7.26 12.45
C ILE A 262 -3.19 6.71 11.27
N ASN A 263 -4.47 7.10 11.15
CA ASN A 263 -5.39 6.78 10.09
C ASN A 263 -5.50 5.27 9.84
N GLN A 264 -6.61 4.65 10.26
CA GLN A 264 -6.91 3.26 9.92
C GLN A 264 -7.92 3.20 8.76
N PRO A 265 -7.51 2.88 7.52
CA PRO A 265 -8.43 2.82 6.39
C PRO A 265 -9.21 1.50 6.27
N ILE A 266 -8.81 0.40 6.92
CA ILE A 266 -9.52 -0.88 6.79
C ILE A 266 -10.92 -0.76 7.39
N ARG A 267 -11.92 -1.27 6.66
CA ARG A 267 -13.34 -1.29 7.08
C ARG A 267 -13.79 -2.75 7.18
N PHE A 268 -14.97 -3.08 6.65
CA PHE A 268 -15.34 -4.50 6.51
C PHE A 268 -14.28 -5.27 5.71
N GLN A 269 -14.31 -6.60 5.84
CA GLN A 269 -13.39 -7.50 5.16
C GLN A 269 -13.18 -7.13 3.67
N GLY A 270 -11.92 -6.86 3.30
CA GLY A 270 -11.51 -6.48 1.94
C GLY A 270 -11.73 -5.01 1.56
N GLN A 271 -12.25 -4.18 2.47
CA GLN A 271 -12.57 -2.78 2.22
C GLN A 271 -11.51 -1.81 2.77
N GLN A 272 -11.25 -0.75 2.01
CA GLN A 272 -10.37 0.36 2.38
C GLN A 272 -11.10 1.69 2.19
N LEU A 273 -11.09 2.57 3.18
CA LEU A 273 -11.66 3.91 3.09
C LEU A 273 -10.83 4.79 2.13
N ASP A 274 -11.50 5.36 1.14
CA ASP A 274 -11.01 6.49 0.35
C ASP A 274 -11.61 7.79 0.91
N ALA A 275 -10.89 8.44 1.84
CA ALA A 275 -11.34 9.63 2.56
C ALA A 275 -11.79 10.76 1.62
N GLU A 276 -11.15 10.89 0.46
CA GLU A 276 -11.48 11.85 -0.59
C GLU A 276 -12.89 11.71 -1.19
N THR A 277 -13.51 10.53 -1.04
CA THR A 277 -14.87 10.23 -1.51
C THR A 277 -15.83 9.82 -0.39
N GLY A 278 -15.31 9.36 0.76
CA GLY A 278 -16.08 8.68 1.79
C GLY A 278 -16.53 7.26 1.39
N LEU A 279 -16.15 6.77 0.20
CA LEU A 279 -16.46 5.43 -0.26
C LEU A 279 -15.42 4.44 0.24
N HIS A 280 -15.84 3.20 0.40
CA HIS A 280 -14.97 2.08 0.71
C HIS A 280 -14.61 1.34 -0.59
N TYR A 281 -13.35 1.41 -0.98
CA TYR A 281 -12.80 0.63 -2.08
C TYR A 281 -12.74 -0.86 -1.71
N ASN A 282 -13.34 -1.69 -2.55
CA ASN A 282 -13.39 -3.15 -2.41
C ASN A 282 -13.07 -3.78 -3.77
N ARG A 283 -11.80 -3.65 -4.18
CA ARG A 283 -11.24 -4.12 -5.46
C ARG A 283 -12.07 -3.69 -6.68
N PHE A 284 -13.05 -4.48 -7.07
CA PHE A 284 -13.86 -4.21 -8.24
C PHE A 284 -15.04 -3.28 -7.99
N ARG A 285 -15.35 -2.97 -6.71
CA ARG A 285 -16.53 -2.18 -6.36
C ARG A 285 -16.23 -1.12 -5.31
N TYR A 286 -17.11 -0.12 -5.25
CA TYR A 286 -17.06 0.97 -4.26
C TYR A 286 -18.32 0.94 -3.43
N TYR A 287 -18.18 0.84 -2.13
CA TYR A 287 -19.28 0.72 -1.18
C TYR A 287 -19.51 2.04 -0.47
N ASP A 288 -20.78 2.44 -0.35
CA ASP A 288 -21.18 3.62 0.42
C ASP A 288 -21.74 3.16 1.77
N PRO A 289 -21.03 3.41 2.88
CA PRO A 289 -21.46 2.99 4.20
C PRO A 289 -22.68 3.74 4.74
N MET A 290 -22.98 4.94 4.23
CA MET A 290 -24.15 5.72 4.66
C MET A 290 -25.44 5.16 4.07
N LEU A 291 -25.37 4.70 2.82
CA LEU A 291 -26.51 4.06 2.14
C LEU A 291 -26.56 2.55 2.37
N GLY A 292 -25.45 1.96 2.82
CA GLY A 292 -25.33 0.52 3.00
C GLY A 292 -25.42 -0.24 1.67
N GLN A 293 -24.82 0.25 0.59
CA GLN A 293 -24.85 -0.42 -0.71
C GLN A 293 -23.65 -0.08 -1.59
N TYR A 294 -23.39 -0.92 -2.60
CA TYR A 294 -22.42 -0.59 -3.64
C TYR A 294 -22.92 0.52 -4.57
N VAL A 295 -22.02 1.39 -4.99
CA VAL A 295 -22.30 2.52 -5.89
C VAL A 295 -21.89 2.23 -7.34
N THR A 296 -21.25 1.08 -7.54
CA THR A 296 -20.86 0.53 -8.83
C THR A 296 -21.61 -0.75 -9.10
N GLN A 297 -21.94 -1.00 -10.36
CA GLN A 297 -22.59 -2.23 -10.78
C GLN A 297 -21.68 -3.44 -10.53
N ASP A 298 -22.28 -4.59 -10.20
CA ASP A 298 -21.53 -5.84 -10.09
C ASP A 298 -20.86 -6.23 -11.43
N PRO A 299 -19.52 -6.42 -11.47
CA PRO A 299 -18.80 -6.83 -12.67
C PRO A 299 -19.27 -8.16 -13.27
N ILE A 300 -19.81 -9.09 -12.46
CA ILE A 300 -20.38 -10.35 -12.98
C ILE A 300 -21.82 -10.19 -13.50
N GLY A 301 -22.35 -8.96 -13.50
CA GLY A 301 -23.66 -8.62 -14.02
C GLY A 301 -24.79 -9.36 -13.30
N LEU A 302 -25.79 -9.80 -14.05
CA LEU A 302 -26.95 -10.51 -13.51
C LEU A 302 -26.63 -11.92 -12.98
N MET A 303 -25.44 -12.46 -13.28
CA MET A 303 -24.99 -13.73 -12.68
C MET A 303 -24.71 -13.59 -11.17
N GLY A 304 -24.55 -12.36 -10.67
CA GLY A 304 -24.47 -12.04 -9.24
C GLY A 304 -25.83 -11.97 -8.55
N GLY A 305 -26.93 -12.15 -9.28
CA GLY A 305 -28.31 -12.05 -8.80
C GLY A 305 -29.07 -10.86 -9.40
N SER A 306 -30.35 -10.73 -9.06
CA SER A 306 -31.23 -9.67 -9.58
C SER A 306 -30.90 -8.27 -9.04
N HIS A 307 -30.13 -8.17 -7.94
CA HIS A 307 -29.71 -6.91 -7.33
C HIS A 307 -28.25 -6.60 -7.67
N SER A 308 -28.02 -5.88 -8.77
CA SER A 308 -26.67 -5.52 -9.23
C SER A 308 -25.88 -4.59 -8.29
N TYR A 309 -26.50 -4.12 -7.21
CA TYR A 309 -25.91 -3.26 -6.16
C TYR A 309 -26.00 -3.89 -4.76
N GLY A 310 -26.56 -5.10 -4.66
CA GLY A 310 -26.85 -5.74 -3.38
C GLY A 310 -25.58 -6.07 -2.59
N ASN A 311 -25.65 -5.91 -1.27
CA ASN A 311 -24.67 -6.51 -0.37
C ASN A 311 -24.90 -8.03 -0.37
N LEU A 312 -23.83 -8.82 -0.30
CA LEU A 312 -23.98 -10.24 0.03
C LEU A 312 -24.64 -10.32 1.40
N SER A 313 -25.85 -10.87 1.46
CA SER A 313 -26.65 -11.01 2.68
C SER A 313 -26.09 -12.01 3.69
N LYS A 314 -24.80 -12.38 3.60
CA LYS A 314 -24.05 -13.18 4.56
C LYS A 314 -22.57 -12.77 4.56
N PRO A 315 -22.02 -12.20 5.64
CA PRO A 315 -20.59 -12.02 5.79
C PRO A 315 -19.96 -13.39 6.07
N GLY A 316 -19.04 -13.84 5.21
CA GLY A 316 -18.34 -15.13 5.36
C GLY A 316 -17.96 -15.84 4.06
N HIS A 317 -18.54 -15.48 2.92
CA HIS A 317 -18.10 -15.96 1.62
C HIS A 317 -17.50 -14.81 0.81
N SER A 318 -16.19 -14.62 0.97
CA SER A 318 -15.38 -14.01 -0.07
C SER A 318 -15.64 -14.74 -1.39
N LEU A 319 -16.04 -13.99 -2.42
CA LEU A 319 -16.34 -14.46 -3.77
C LEU A 319 -15.11 -15.01 -4.54
N VAL A 320 -13.99 -15.27 -3.87
CA VAL A 320 -12.80 -15.87 -4.47
C VAL A 320 -13.01 -17.35 -4.79
N HIS A 321 -14.00 -18.03 -4.17
CA HIS A 321 -14.19 -19.47 -4.35
C HIS A 321 -15.02 -19.92 -5.56
N ARG A 322 -15.44 -19.02 -6.45
CA ARG A 322 -16.24 -19.41 -7.65
C ARG A 322 -15.47 -19.49 -8.97
N GLN A 323 -14.17 -19.20 -9.00
CA GLN A 323 -13.37 -19.35 -10.22
C GLN A 323 -12.77 -20.76 -10.43
N ASP A 324 -12.97 -21.70 -9.50
CA ASP A 324 -12.32 -23.03 -9.54
C ASP A 324 -13.21 -24.20 -10.03
N LEU A 325 -14.30 -23.93 -10.75
CA LEU A 325 -15.09 -24.98 -11.41
C LEU A 325 -14.66 -25.17 -12.87
N SER A 326 -13.44 -25.68 -13.05
CA SER A 326 -13.01 -26.33 -14.31
C SER A 326 -12.15 -27.58 -14.07
N ARG A 327 -12.46 -28.36 -13.02
CA ARG A 327 -11.99 -29.76 -12.91
C ARG A 327 -13.09 -30.74 -13.34
N PRO A 328 -12.84 -31.62 -14.34
CA PRO A 328 -13.78 -32.67 -14.70
C PRO A 328 -13.88 -33.71 -13.56
N PRO A 329 -15.02 -34.40 -13.41
CA PRO A 329 -15.21 -35.38 -12.35
C PRO A 329 -14.27 -36.57 -12.56
N HIS A 330 -13.43 -36.85 -11.56
CA HIS A 330 -12.73 -38.12 -11.47
C HIS A 330 -13.75 -39.22 -11.23
N HIS A 331 -13.80 -40.17 -12.16
CA HIS A 331 -14.47 -41.45 -12.01
C HIS A 331 -13.83 -42.20 -10.84
N ASP A 332 -14.56 -42.34 -9.73
CA ASP A 332 -14.12 -43.17 -8.61
C ASP A 332 -14.59 -44.61 -8.86
N LEU A 333 -13.67 -45.44 -9.36
CA LEU A 333 -13.81 -46.89 -9.44
C LEU A 333 -13.00 -47.52 -8.31
N SER A 334 -13.50 -47.45 -7.08
CA SER A 334 -13.04 -48.36 -6.03
C SER A 334 -13.97 -48.40 -4.82
N SER A 335 -14.89 -49.37 -4.78
CA SER A 335 -15.28 -50.10 -3.56
C SER A 335 -16.31 -51.20 -3.89
N GLN A 336 -15.82 -52.37 -4.28
CA GLN A 336 -16.50 -53.65 -4.05
C GLN A 336 -15.55 -54.56 -3.28
N ARG A 337 -15.93 -54.89 -2.04
CA ARG A 337 -15.41 -55.87 -1.05
C ARG A 337 -15.54 -55.20 0.34
N LEU A 338 -16.13 -55.74 1.39
CA LEU A 338 -16.80 -56.99 1.79
C LEU A 338 -17.91 -56.50 2.76
N GLU A 339 -19.09 -57.12 2.91
CA GLU A 339 -19.40 -58.45 3.46
C GLU A 339 -20.75 -58.95 2.94
#